data_AF-A0A358SMY1-F1
#
_entry.id   AF-A0A358SMY1-F1
#
_cell.length_a   1.000
_cell.length_b   1.000
_cell.length_c   1.000
_cell.angle_alpha   90.00
_cell.angle_beta   90.00
_cell.angle_gamma   90.00
#
_symmetry.space_group_name_H-M   'P 1'
#
loop_
_entity.id
_entity.type
_entity.pdbx_description
1 polymer ?
#
loop_
_entity_poly.entity_id
_entity_poly.type
_entity_poly.pdbx_seq_one_letter_code
_entity_poly.pdbx_strand_id
1 'polypeptide(L)'
;MDEIGDALQRLLTFRTPLVGLFERPAPPSRRRPRRSEVVTYRVRIDLNRTRPPLWRRLELASDLFLDQVHEVIQVAFGWTDSHLHQFGSGPGHYGPETEHYLCPFQVEDGETGIPEEDVRLDEVLADV
;
A
#
# COMPACT_ATOMS: atom_id res chain seq x y z
N MET A 1 49.83 -1.31 -14.77
CA MET A 1 49.53 -0.82 -13.40
C MET A 1 48.43 0.24 -13.55
N ASP A 2 47.21 -0.03 -14.00
CA ASP A 2 46.23 -1.14 -13.87
C ASP A 2 45.60 -1.34 -12.49
N GLU A 3 45.37 -0.25 -11.75
CA GLU A 3 44.50 -0.29 -10.55
C GLU A 3 43.00 -0.38 -10.91
N ILE A 4 42.57 0.21 -12.04
CA ILE A 4 41.15 0.23 -12.42
C ILE A 4 40.69 -1.12 -12.99
N GLY A 5 41.57 -1.79 -13.75
CA GLY A 5 41.28 -3.13 -14.30
C GLY A 5 41.16 -4.20 -13.20
N ASP A 6 42.04 -4.14 -12.19
CA ASP A 6 42.08 -5.13 -11.11
C ASP A 6 40.89 -4.97 -10.12
N ALA A 7 40.41 -3.73 -9.93
CA ALA A 7 39.22 -3.45 -9.11
C ALA A 7 37.92 -3.97 -9.75
N LEU A 8 37.77 -3.83 -11.07
CA LEU A 8 36.63 -4.38 -11.81
C LEU A 8 36.66 -5.91 -11.84
N GLN A 9 37.84 -6.52 -11.97
CA GLN A 9 37.99 -7.98 -11.93
C GLN A 9 37.60 -8.56 -10.55
N ARG A 10 37.87 -7.84 -9.46
CA ARG A 10 37.49 -8.23 -8.09
C ARG A 10 36.00 -8.12 -7.81
N LEU A 11 35.31 -7.15 -8.42
CA LEU A 11 33.84 -7.03 -8.37
C LEU A 11 33.13 -8.11 -9.20
N LEU A 12 33.74 -8.57 -10.29
CA LEU A 12 33.19 -9.63 -11.15
C LEU A 12 33.49 -11.05 -10.64
N THR A 13 34.36 -11.21 -9.63
CA THR A 13 34.73 -12.52 -9.05
C THR A 13 33.73 -13.01 -7.99
N PHE A 14 32.98 -12.10 -7.37
CA PHE A 14 31.85 -12.50 -6.52
C PHE A 14 30.63 -12.75 -7.39
N ARG A 15 30.41 -14.03 -7.70
CA ARG A 15 29.20 -14.56 -8.32
C ARG A 15 28.01 -14.56 -7.34
N THR A 16 27.88 -13.48 -6.56
CA THR A 16 26.71 -13.22 -5.73
C THR A 16 25.61 -12.79 -6.70
N PRO A 17 24.43 -13.43 -6.70
CA PRO A 17 23.33 -12.92 -7.50
C PRO A 17 23.07 -11.47 -7.08
N LEU A 18 23.11 -10.53 -8.03
CA LEU A 18 22.70 -9.14 -7.82
C LEU A 18 21.20 -9.02 -7.51
N VAL A 19 20.48 -10.14 -7.54
CA VAL A 19 19.08 -10.26 -7.11
C VAL A 19 19.00 -9.95 -5.62
N GLY A 20 18.32 -8.85 -5.28
CA GLY A 20 18.04 -8.46 -3.89
C GLY A 20 18.88 -7.30 -3.31
N LEU A 21 19.91 -6.79 -3.99
CA LEU A 21 20.71 -5.66 -3.47
C LEU A 21 19.97 -4.31 -3.46
N PHE A 22 18.86 -4.22 -4.19
CA PHE A 22 17.98 -3.05 -4.25
C PHE A 22 16.56 -3.35 -3.76
N GLU A 23 16.28 -4.59 -3.34
CA GLU A 23 14.98 -4.94 -2.79
C GLU A 23 14.95 -4.51 -1.33
N ARG A 24 14.22 -3.43 -1.05
CA ARG A 24 13.90 -3.08 0.34
C ARG A 24 13.08 -4.24 0.92
N PRO A 25 13.48 -4.81 2.07
CA PRO A 25 12.67 -5.81 2.73
C PRO A 25 11.28 -5.24 2.99
N ALA A 26 10.25 -6.07 2.83
CA ALA A 26 8.88 -5.66 3.11
C ALA A 26 8.80 -5.16 4.57
N PRO A 27 8.12 -4.03 4.81
CA PRO A 27 7.93 -3.54 6.17
C PRO A 27 7.13 -4.55 6.99
N PRO A 28 7.30 -4.57 8.33
CA PRO A 28 6.48 -5.43 9.18
C PRO A 28 5.00 -5.10 8.99
N SER A 29 4.18 -6.14 8.84
CA SER A 29 2.75 -5.94 8.63
C SER A 29 2.11 -5.25 9.82
N ARG A 30 1.28 -4.23 9.54
CA ARG A 30 0.48 -3.51 10.55
C ARG A 30 -0.96 -4.00 10.59
N ARG A 31 -1.31 -4.96 9.74
CA ARG A 31 -2.64 -5.56 9.69
C ARG A 31 -2.91 -6.34 10.97
N ARG A 32 -4.15 -6.25 11.44
CA ARG A 32 -4.67 -7.05 12.56
C ARG A 32 -5.35 -8.31 12.03
N PRO A 33 -5.55 -9.33 12.87
CA PRO A 33 -6.42 -10.44 12.52
C PRO A 33 -7.82 -9.94 12.14
N ARG A 34 -8.42 -10.56 11.13
CA ARG A 34 -9.81 -10.31 10.73
C ARG A 34 -10.76 -10.51 11.91
N ARG A 35 -11.82 -9.70 11.97
CA ARG A 35 -12.86 -9.86 12.99
C ARG A 35 -13.63 -11.15 12.77
N SER A 36 -14.10 -11.75 13.86
CA SER A 36 -15.03 -12.88 13.81
C SER A 36 -16.46 -12.46 13.44
N GLU A 37 -16.80 -11.19 13.67
CA GLU A 37 -18.11 -10.62 13.41
C GLU A 37 -18.00 -9.37 12.53
N VAL A 38 -18.90 -9.26 11.56
CA VAL A 38 -19.03 -8.07 10.71
C VAL A 38 -19.70 -6.97 11.51
N VAL A 39 -19.05 -5.81 11.60
CA VAL A 39 -19.58 -4.61 12.26
C VAL A 39 -19.63 -3.45 11.30
N THR A 40 -20.37 -2.40 11.64
CA THR A 40 -20.38 -1.15 10.86
C THR A 40 -19.34 -0.17 11.40
N TYR A 41 -18.38 0.21 10.57
CA TYR A 41 -17.44 1.28 10.85
C TYR A 41 -17.99 2.64 10.41
N ARG A 42 -17.83 3.64 11.28
CA ARG A 42 -18.05 5.05 10.93
C ARG A 42 -16.72 5.67 10.53
N VAL A 43 -16.43 5.64 9.24
CA VAL A 43 -15.15 6.10 8.68
C VAL A 43 -15.26 7.56 8.27
N ARG A 44 -14.30 8.38 8.72
CA ARG A 44 -14.09 9.73 8.21
C ARG A 44 -12.97 9.70 7.18
N ILE A 45 -13.20 10.28 6.01
CA ILE A 45 -12.22 10.39 4.92
C ILE A 45 -11.96 11.86 4.65
N ASP A 46 -10.72 12.29 4.82
CA ASP A 46 -10.28 13.67 4.63
C ASP A 46 -9.42 13.80 3.35
N LEU A 47 -9.72 14.79 2.52
CA LEU A 47 -8.81 15.18 1.43
C LEU A 47 -7.74 16.12 1.97
N ASN A 48 -6.52 15.60 2.02
CA ASN A 48 -5.35 16.37 2.41
C ASN A 48 -5.14 17.59 1.48
N ARG A 49 -4.58 18.67 2.04
CA ARG A 49 -4.21 19.90 1.32
C ARG A 49 -5.37 20.65 0.64
N THR A 50 -6.59 20.48 1.14
CA THR A 50 -7.77 21.26 0.69
C THR A 50 -8.05 22.45 1.62
N ARG A 51 -8.54 23.57 1.06
CA ARG A 51 -9.04 24.74 1.81
C ARG A 51 -10.30 25.28 1.13
N PRO A 52 -11.47 25.29 1.79
CA PRO A 52 -11.73 24.73 3.14
C PRO A 52 -11.51 23.20 3.21
N PRO A 53 -11.36 22.61 4.41
CA PRO A 53 -11.23 21.16 4.55
C PRO A 53 -12.40 20.43 3.90
N LEU A 54 -12.09 19.49 3.01
CA LEU A 54 -13.08 18.66 2.31
C LEU A 54 -12.99 17.23 2.84
N TRP A 55 -14.09 16.74 3.41
CA TRP A 55 -14.18 15.39 3.98
C TRP A 55 -15.55 14.75 3.74
N ARG A 56 -15.64 13.44 3.97
CA ARG A 56 -16.88 12.64 3.97
C ARG A 56 -16.90 11.74 5.20
N ARG A 57 -18.10 11.41 5.70
CA ARG A 57 -18.31 10.38 6.72
C ARG A 57 -19.17 9.27 6.12
N LEU A 58 -18.68 8.05 6.19
CA LEU A 58 -19.28 6.87 5.58
C LEU A 58 -19.55 5.81 6.65
N GLU A 59 -20.61 5.03 6.44
CA GLU A 59 -20.89 3.82 7.21
C GLU A 59 -20.53 2.62 6.34
N LEU A 60 -19.48 1.89 6.72
CA LEU A 60 -18.90 0.80 5.92
C LEU A 60 -18.98 -0.50 6.71
N ALA A 61 -19.26 -1.60 6.02
CA ALA A 61 -19.09 -2.92 6.64
C ALA A 61 -17.59 -3.16 6.89
N SER A 62 -17.25 -3.68 8.06
CA SER A 62 -15.87 -3.89 8.48
C SER A 62 -15.13 -4.89 7.59
N ASP A 63 -15.87 -5.71 6.87
CA ASP A 63 -15.38 -6.86 6.15
C ASP A 63 -15.26 -6.63 4.63
N LEU A 64 -15.43 -5.36 4.20
CA LEU A 64 -15.11 -4.91 2.85
C LEU A 64 -13.63 -5.06 2.56
N PHE A 65 -13.30 -5.50 1.36
CA PHE A 65 -11.94 -5.46 0.83
C PHE A 65 -11.58 -4.05 0.36
N LEU A 66 -10.28 -3.74 0.24
CA LEU A 66 -9.83 -2.37 -0.04
C LEU A 66 -10.17 -1.90 -1.46
N ASP A 67 -10.24 -2.80 -2.45
CA ASP A 67 -10.81 -2.54 -3.78
C ASP A 67 -12.27 -2.06 -3.70
N GLN A 68 -13.09 -2.70 -2.86
CA GLN A 68 -14.47 -2.31 -2.64
C GLN A 68 -14.57 -0.96 -1.91
N VAL A 69 -13.63 -0.69 -0.98
CA VAL A 69 -13.54 0.62 -0.31
C VAL A 69 -13.16 1.71 -1.32
N HIS A 70 -12.28 1.43 -2.28
CA HIS A 70 -11.95 2.35 -3.37
C HIS A 70 -13.20 2.74 -4.17
N GLU A 71 -14.01 1.77 -4.61
CA GLU A 71 -15.27 2.05 -5.33
C GLU A 71 -16.19 2.99 -4.54
N VAL A 72 -16.33 2.74 -3.24
CA VAL A 72 -17.14 3.59 -2.36
C VAL A 72 -16.57 5.00 -2.26
N ILE A 73 -15.24 5.16 -2.19
CA ILE A 73 -14.57 6.47 -2.18
C ILE A 73 -14.83 7.21 -3.50
N GLN A 74 -14.69 6.54 -4.64
CA GLN A 74 -14.94 7.12 -5.96
C GLN A 74 -16.34 7.76 -6.01
N VAL A 75 -17.37 7.01 -5.61
CA VAL A 75 -18.75 7.48 -5.57
C VAL A 75 -18.92 8.63 -4.56
N ALA A 76 -18.38 8.51 -3.35
CA ALA A 76 -18.55 9.50 -2.28
C ALA A 76 -17.96 10.88 -2.61
N PHE A 77 -16.91 10.92 -3.44
CA PHE A 77 -16.26 12.15 -3.89
C PHE A 77 -16.67 12.58 -5.31
N GLY A 78 -17.48 11.79 -6.02
CA GLY A 78 -17.88 12.07 -7.40
C GLY A 78 -16.73 11.94 -8.38
N TRP A 79 -15.78 11.04 -8.10
CA TRP A 79 -14.67 10.72 -8.96
C TRP A 79 -15.04 9.61 -9.95
N THR A 80 -14.23 9.47 -10.99
CA THR A 80 -14.53 8.69 -12.20
C THR A 80 -13.50 7.58 -12.45
N ASP A 81 -12.74 7.22 -11.42
CA ASP A 81 -11.70 6.17 -11.50
C ASP A 81 -10.72 6.35 -12.65
N SER A 82 -10.38 7.60 -12.97
CA SER A 82 -9.60 7.94 -14.17
C SER A 82 -8.08 7.95 -13.95
N HIS A 83 -7.64 7.66 -12.72
CA HIS A 83 -6.24 7.63 -12.33
C HIS A 83 -5.99 6.45 -11.38
N LEU A 84 -4.78 5.91 -11.42
CA LEU A 84 -4.35 4.86 -10.50
C LEU A 84 -4.40 5.33 -9.04
N HIS A 85 -4.73 4.41 -8.15
CA HIS A 85 -4.73 4.59 -6.70
C HIS A 85 -3.87 3.54 -6.03
N GLN A 86 -3.57 3.78 -4.76
CA GLN A 86 -2.87 2.83 -3.90
C GLN A 86 -3.24 3.12 -2.45
N PHE A 87 -3.52 2.08 -1.67
CA PHE A 87 -3.65 2.21 -0.22
C PHE A 87 -2.32 1.92 0.47
N GLY A 88 -2.17 2.40 1.70
CA GLY A 88 -1.04 1.99 2.53
C GLY A 88 -1.27 2.23 4.01
N SER A 89 -0.68 1.36 4.84
CA SER A 89 -0.73 1.45 6.30
C SER A 89 0.67 1.72 6.86
N GLY A 90 0.85 2.88 7.50
CA GLY A 90 2.13 3.31 8.03
C GLY A 90 2.14 4.75 8.51
N PRO A 91 3.29 5.26 8.99
CA PRO A 91 3.41 6.62 9.52
C PRO A 91 3.30 7.70 8.43
N GLY A 92 3.42 7.33 7.15
CA GLY A 92 3.20 8.21 6.01
C GLY A 92 3.29 7.44 4.70
N HIS A 93 2.48 7.80 3.71
CA HIS A 93 2.30 6.99 2.48
C HIS A 93 3.62 6.65 1.73
N TYR A 94 4.60 7.54 1.72
CA TYR A 94 5.92 7.32 1.10
C TYR A 94 7.03 6.89 2.08
N GLY A 95 6.65 6.58 3.32
CA GLY A 95 7.58 6.19 4.38
C GLY A 95 8.13 4.77 4.15
N PRO A 96 9.35 4.48 4.64
CA PRO A 96 9.94 3.17 4.44
C PRO A 96 9.21 2.04 5.19
N GLU A 97 8.44 2.41 6.22
CA GLU A 97 7.69 1.54 7.13
C GLU A 97 6.21 1.36 6.72
N THR A 98 5.84 1.82 5.52
CA THR A 98 4.46 1.74 5.02
C THR A 98 4.28 0.51 4.19
N GLU A 99 3.36 -0.34 4.63
CA GLU A 99 2.91 -1.49 3.86
C GLU A 99 1.93 -1.01 2.79
N HIS A 100 2.23 -1.25 1.52
CA HIS A 100 1.41 -0.83 0.38
C HIS A 100 0.48 -1.95 -0.06
N TYR A 101 -0.75 -1.55 -0.41
CA TYR A 101 -1.77 -2.43 -0.96
C TYR A 101 -2.03 -2.05 -2.41
N LEU A 102 -1.76 -2.99 -3.31
CA LEU A 102 -1.63 -2.79 -4.75
C LEU A 102 -2.98 -2.93 -5.43
N CYS A 103 -3.31 -1.96 -6.29
CA CYS A 103 -4.41 -2.12 -7.22
C CYS A 103 -4.03 -3.13 -8.34
N PRO A 104 -4.99 -3.68 -9.09
CA PRO A 104 -4.73 -4.72 -10.10
C PRO A 104 -3.64 -4.34 -11.11
N PHE A 105 -3.61 -3.08 -11.55
CA PHE A 105 -2.59 -2.60 -12.49
C PHE A 105 -1.16 -2.72 -11.94
N GLN A 106 -0.96 -2.41 -10.65
CA GLN A 106 0.36 -2.51 -10.02
C GLN A 106 0.80 -3.95 -9.83
N VAL A 107 -0.15 -4.86 -9.56
CA VAL A 107 0.11 -6.30 -9.51
C VAL A 107 0.56 -6.80 -10.88
N GLU A 108 -0.10 -6.37 -11.96
CA GLU A 108 0.25 -6.72 -13.34
C GLU A 108 1.62 -6.19 -13.77
N ASP A 109 2.00 -4.98 -13.33
CA ASP A 109 3.33 -4.38 -13.59
C ASP A 109 4.45 -5.03 -12.75
N GLY A 110 4.11 -5.97 -11.87
CA GLY A 110 5.06 -6.70 -11.04
C GLY A 110 5.61 -5.88 -9.88
N GLU A 111 4.87 -4.87 -9.41
CA GLU A 111 5.25 -4.13 -8.21
C GLU A 111 5.26 -5.03 -6.97
N THR A 112 6.18 -4.79 -6.05
CA THR A 112 6.25 -5.51 -4.77
C THR A 112 5.24 -4.94 -3.79
N GLY A 113 4.26 -5.75 -3.37
CA GLY A 113 3.26 -5.36 -2.40
C GLY A 113 2.20 -6.45 -2.21
N ILE A 114 1.09 -6.10 -1.59
CA ILE A 114 -0.01 -7.03 -1.28
C ILE A 114 -1.23 -6.60 -2.09
N PRO A 115 -1.90 -7.48 -2.85
CA PRO A 115 -3.11 -7.11 -3.58
C PRO A 115 -4.18 -6.52 -2.65
N GLU A 116 -4.80 -5.42 -3.06
CA GLU A 116 -5.81 -4.74 -2.24
C GLU A 116 -7.09 -5.57 -2.07
N GLU A 117 -7.40 -6.45 -3.03
CA GLU A 117 -8.49 -7.43 -2.99
C GLU A 117 -8.30 -8.53 -1.93
N ASP A 118 -7.07 -8.68 -1.39
CA ASP A 118 -6.76 -9.64 -0.32
C ASP A 118 -6.82 -9.03 1.08
N VAL A 119 -6.98 -7.70 1.19
CA VAL A 119 -6.90 -6.96 2.45
C VAL A 119 -8.27 -6.41 2.83
N ARG A 120 -8.75 -6.73 4.03
CA ARG A 120 -10.00 -6.17 4.56
C ARG A 120 -9.82 -4.89 5.33
N LEU A 121 -10.87 -4.07 5.34
CA LEU A 121 -10.96 -2.82 6.09
C LEU A 121 -10.73 -3.03 7.60
N ASP A 122 -11.23 -4.12 8.16
CA ASP A 122 -11.02 -4.47 9.57
C ASP A 122 -9.59 -4.85 9.92
N GLU A 123 -8.82 -5.37 8.97
CA GLU A 123 -7.39 -5.63 9.16
C GLU A 123 -6.61 -4.33 9.32
N VAL A 124 -7.01 -3.25 8.64
CA VAL A 124 -6.26 -1.98 8.63
C VAL A 124 -6.78 -0.92 9.60
N LEU A 125 -8.06 -0.95 9.99
CA LEU A 125 -8.69 0.06 10.84
C LEU A 125 -9.17 -0.46 12.22
N ALA A 126 -8.76 -1.65 12.65
CA ALA A 126 -9.25 -2.24 13.90
C ALA A 126 -9.09 -1.34 15.15
N ASP A 127 -10.22 -1.15 15.84
CA ASP A 127 -10.51 -0.50 17.13
C ASP A 127 -9.37 0.34 17.76
N VAL A 128 -9.67 1.65 17.87
CA VAL A 128 -9.17 2.56 18.93
C VAL A 128 -9.91 2.24 20.22
#